data_AF-A0A959JSI6-F1
#
_entry.id   AF-A0A959JSI6-F1
#
_cell.length_a   1.000
_cell.length_b   1.000
_cell.length_c   1.000
_cell.angle_alpha   90.00
_cell.angle_beta   90.00
_cell.angle_gamma   90.00
#
_symmetry.space_group_name_H-M   'P 1'
#
loop_
_entity.id
_entity.type
_entity.pdbx_description
1 polymer ?
#
loop_
_entity_poly.entity_id
_entity_poly.type
_entity_poly.pdbx_seq_one_letter_code
_entity_poly.pdbx_strand_id
1 'polypeptide(L)' 'KDERVTILSGQLSVAFGKDATYADAKHFLPGDYYVNKRGAVHTVWVDSNSVIQITGIGPWEANFVE' A
#
# COMPACT_ATOMS: atom_id res chain seq x y z
N LYS A 1 -11.47 -1.24 -10.55
CA LYS A 1 -11.73 0.00 -9.78
C LYS A 1 -10.48 0.23 -8.94
N ASP A 2 -10.38 1.34 -8.22
CA ASP A 2 -9.23 1.57 -7.36
C ASP A 2 -9.27 0.62 -6.15
N GLU A 3 -8.11 0.42 -5.54
CA GLU A 3 -7.94 -0.33 -4.30
C GLU A 3 -7.66 0.68 -3.18
N ARG A 4 -8.33 0.51 -2.04
CA ARG A 4 -8.05 1.28 -0.82
C ARG A 4 -7.32 0.39 0.18
N VAL A 5 -6.20 0.87 0.70
CA VAL A 5 -5.48 0.24 1.80
C VAL A 5 -5.63 1.09 3.05
N THR A 6 -6.09 0.48 4.14
CA THR A 6 -6.27 1.13 5.44
C THR A 6 -5.30 0.52 6.44
N ILE A 7 -4.62 1.36 7.21
CA ILE A 7 -3.63 0.92 8.20
C ILE A 7 -4.33 0.70 9.53
N LEU A 8 -4.38 -0.53 10.02
CA LEU A 8 -5.01 -0.87 11.29
C LEU A 8 -4.00 -0.79 12.45
N SER A 9 -2.75 -1.16 12.21
CA SER A 9 -1.64 -1.00 13.15
C SER A 9 -0.29 -0.98 12.42
N GLY A 10 0.75 -0.49 13.09
CA GLY A 10 2.11 -0.36 12.53
C GLY A 10 2.28 0.90 11.68
N GLN A 11 3.22 0.87 10.73
CA GLN A 11 3.60 2.00 9.89
C GLN A 11 4.03 1.50 8.51
N LEU A 12 3.51 2.15 7.48
CA LEU A 12 3.88 1.90 6.09
C LEU A 12 4.37 3.17 5.41
N SER A 13 5.27 2.98 4.45
CA SER A 13 5.71 4.01 3.52
C SER A 13 5.31 3.61 2.10
N VAL A 14 4.71 4.53 1.34
CA VAL A 14 4.23 4.25 -0.02
C VAL A 14 4.68 5.33 -0.99
N ALA A 15 5.26 4.89 -2.09
CA ALA A 15 5.62 5.75 -3.22
C ALA A 15 4.99 5.22 -4.51
N PHE A 16 4.67 6.13 -5.44
CA PHE A 16 4.06 5.82 -6.72
C PHE A 16 5.04 6.12 -7.87
N GLY A 17 5.05 5.27 -8.88
CA GLY A 17 5.95 5.36 -10.03
C GLY A 17 6.83 4.12 -10.17
N LYS A 18 7.34 3.90 -11.38
CA LYS A 18 8.13 2.71 -11.71
C LYS A 18 9.50 2.68 -11.01
N ASP A 19 10.10 3.84 -10.81
CA ASP A 19 11.43 4.01 -10.24
C ASP A 19 11.36 4.73 -8.87
N ALA A 20 10.22 4.62 -8.20
CA ALA A 20 9.97 5.30 -6.94
C ALA A 20 10.89 4.74 -5.84
N THR A 21 11.46 5.63 -5.03
CA THR A 21 12.34 5.27 -3.93
C THR A 21 11.69 5.53 -2.58
N TYR A 22 12.29 5.02 -1.51
CA TYR A 22 11.83 5.30 -0.15
C TYR A 22 11.83 6.81 0.17
N ALA A 23 12.76 7.58 -0.41
CA ALA A 23 12.83 9.03 -0.19
C ALA A 23 11.63 9.80 -0.79
N ASP A 24 10.96 9.21 -1.78
CA ASP A 24 9.76 9.77 -2.42
C ASP A 24 8.47 9.37 -1.69
N ALA A 25 8.58 8.51 -0.66
CA ALA A 25 7.44 7.87 -0.03
C ALA A 25 6.69 8.83 0.90
N LYS A 26 5.37 8.63 0.95
CA LYS A 26 4.52 9.15 2.01
C LYS A 26 4.38 8.11 3.12
N HIS A 27 4.40 8.58 4.35
CA HIS A 27 4.29 7.74 5.53
C HIS A 27 2.83 7.70 6.02
N PHE A 28 2.36 6.50 6.37
CA PHE A 28 1.01 6.23 6.83
C PHE A 28 1.05 5.51 8.18
N LEU A 29 0.27 6.02 9.12
CA LEU A 29 0.16 5.55 10.50
C LEU A 29 -1.23 4.90 10.74
N PRO A 30 -1.45 4.27 11.91
CA PRO A 30 -2.74 3.63 12.19
C PRO A 30 -3.90 4.64 12.10
N GLY A 31 -4.95 4.26 11.37
CA GLY A 31 -6.10 5.11 11.06
C GLY A 31 -6.01 5.81 9.69
N ASP A 32 -4.82 5.90 9.10
CA ASP A 32 -4.66 6.45 7.75
C ASP A 32 -5.12 5.46 6.66
N TYR A 33 -5.28 5.99 5.44
CA TYR A 33 -5.47 5.18 4.24
C TYR A 33 -4.81 5.80 3.03
N TYR A 34 -4.52 4.97 2.03
CA TYR A 34 -4.15 5.41 0.69
C TYR A 34 -4.93 4.64 -0.38
N VAL A 35 -4.95 5.19 -1.59
CA VAL A 35 -5.67 4.63 -2.73
C VAL A 35 -4.70 4.32 -3.85
N ASN A 36 -4.65 3.06 -4.22
CA ASN A 36 -3.97 2.57 -5.41
C ASN A 36 -4.92 2.69 -6.59
N LYS A 37 -4.67 3.68 -7.46
CA LYS A 37 -5.43 3.83 -8.69
C LYS A 37 -5.20 2.65 -9.63
N ARG A 38 -6.22 2.27 -10.40
CA ARG A 38 -6.07 1.19 -11.41
C ARG A 38 -4.87 1.48 -12.32
N GLY A 39 -3.96 0.51 -12.42
CA GLY A 39 -2.77 0.58 -13.28
C GLY A 39 -1.62 1.42 -12.73
N ALA A 40 -1.77 2.00 -11.53
CA ALA A 40 -0.68 2.73 -10.88
C ALA A 40 0.35 1.76 -10.30
N VAL A 41 1.58 1.86 -10.79
CA VAL A 41 2.73 1.19 -10.18
C VAL A 41 3.07 1.90 -8.87
N HIS A 42 3.25 1.12 -7.82
CA HIS A 42 3.56 1.62 -6.50
C HIS A 42 4.45 0.62 -5.74
N THR A 43 5.18 1.13 -4.76
CA THR A 43 6.01 0.34 -3.85
C THR A 43 5.59 0.65 -2.43
N VAL A 44 5.49 -0.41 -1.62
CA VAL A 44 5.14 -0.34 -0.21
C VAL A 44 6.32 -0.88 0.59
N TRP A 45 6.77 -0.09 1.56
CA TRP A 45 7.71 -0.53 2.59
C TRP A 45 6.99 -0.69 3.91
N VAL A 46 7.28 -1.79 4.60
CA VAL A 46 6.75 -2.12 5.92
C VAL A 46 7.78 -1.69 6.96
N ASP A 47 7.58 -0.51 7.55
CA ASP A 47 8.57 0.12 8.43
C ASP A 47 8.55 -0.47 9.84
N SER A 48 7.42 -1.10 10.20
CA SER A 48 7.25 -1.87 11.44
C SER A 48 6.22 -2.98 11.24
N ASN A 49 6.15 -3.93 12.17
CA ASN A 49 5.13 -4.99 12.12
C ASN A 49 3.73 -4.36 12.03
N SER A 50 3.02 -4.63 10.94
CA SER A 50 1.83 -3.88 10.54
C SER A 50 0.67 -4.80 10.20
N VAL A 51 -0.54 -4.36 10.53
CA VAL A 51 -1.79 -4.97 10.07
C VAL A 51 -2.49 -3.98 9.16
N ILE A 52 -2.80 -4.41 7.94
CA ILE A 52 -3.52 -3.60 6.96
C ILE A 52 -4.78 -4.31 6.49
N GLN A 53 -5.76 -3.51 6.07
CA GLN A 53 -6.93 -3.97 5.36
C GLN A 53 -6.86 -3.47 3.91
N ILE A 54 -6.92 -4.41 2.96
CA ILE A 54 -7.04 -4.11 1.55
C ILE A 54 -8.50 -4.26 1.13
N THR A 55 -9.06 -3.23 0.50
CA THR A 55 -10.45 -3.22 0.02
C THR A 55 -10.46 -2.92 -1.48
N GLY A 56 -10.94 -3.89 -2.27
CA GLY A 56 -11.04 -3.79 -3.73
C GLY A 56 -12.36 -4.33 -4.27
N ILE A 57 -12.65 -4.02 -5.54
CA ILE A 57 -13.75 -4.62 -6.31
C ILE A 57 -13.12 -5.60 -7.31
N GLY A 58 -13.58 -6.86 -7.25
CA GLY A 58 -12.94 -7.99 -7.93
C GLY A 58 -12.90 -7.91 -9.47
N PRO A 59 -12.07 -8.76 -10.09
CA PRO A 59 -11.20 -9.74 -9.43
C PRO A 59 -9.98 -9.06 -8.78
N TRP A 60 -9.67 -9.47 -7.54
CA TRP A 60 -8.50 -9.05 -6.78
C TRP A 60 -7.77 -10.32 -6.36
N GLU A 61 -6.45 -10.32 -6.49
CA GLU A 61 -5.60 -11.48 -6.18
C GLU A 61 -4.30 -11.02 -5.53
N ALA A 62 -3.71 -11.90 -4.73
CA ALA A 62 -2.37 -11.73 -4.19
C ALA A 62 -1.55 -12.95 -4.60
N ASN A 63 -0.36 -12.69 -5.14
CA ASN A 63 0.62 -13.71 -5.47
C ASN A 63 1.69 -13.71 -4.39
N PHE A 64 1.74 -14.77 -3.58
CA PHE A 64 2.74 -14.91 -2.54
C PHE A 64 4.05 -15.42 -3.14
N VAL A 65 5.15 -14.85 -2.68
CA VAL A 65 6.50 -15.36 -2.97
C VAL A 65 6.94 -16.28 -1.83
N GLU A 66 7.73 -17.30 -2.17
CA GLU A 66 8.40 -18.18 -1.18
C GLU A 66 9.64 -17.53 -0.56
#